data_AF-A0A2D7KZF4-F1
#
_entry.id   AF-A0A2D7KZF4-F1
#
_cell.length_a   1.000
_cell.length_b   1.000
_cell.length_c   1.000
_cell.angle_alpha   90.00
_cell.angle_beta   90.00
_cell.angle_gamma   90.00
#
_symmetry.space_group_name_H-M   'P 1'
#
loop_
_entity.id
_entity.type
_entity.pdbx_description
1 polymer ?
#
loop_
_entity_poly.entity_id
_entity_poly.type
_entity_poly.pdbx_seq_one_letter_code
_entity_poly.pdbx_strand_id
1 'polypeptide(L)'
;GLYETGGRGWVHQPTEDVAKKRAYKKGEWTELELTAKGGDITVKINGVVSTKLTNDKSRRDGHIGLQLHGGQVMHVEYKNIRIKSL
;
A
#
# COMPACT_ATOMS: atom_id res chain seq x y z
N GLY A 1 -3.12 -0.79 4.59
CA GLY A 1 -4.38 -1.42 4.20
C GLY A 1 -4.37 -1.64 2.73
N LEU A 2 -5.22 -2.53 2.23
CA LEU A 2 -5.45 -2.73 0.80
C LEU A 2 -6.91 -2.46 0.51
N TYR A 3 -7.13 -1.58 -0.46
CA TYR A 3 -8.43 -1.18 -0.95
C TYR A 3 -8.45 -1.33 -2.47
N GLU A 4 -9.55 -1.87 -3.01
CA GLU A 4 -9.73 -2.11 -4.44
C GLU A 4 -10.84 -1.22 -4.98
N THR A 5 -10.44 -0.12 -5.62
CA THR A 5 -11.34 0.86 -6.25
C THR A 5 -12.11 0.23 -7.40
N GLY A 6 -13.43 0.37 -7.40
CA GLY A 6 -14.31 -0.23 -8.42
C GLY A 6 -14.45 -1.75 -8.32
N GLY A 7 -13.92 -2.37 -7.27
CA GLY A 7 -14.01 -3.79 -7.02
C GLY A 7 -14.45 -4.10 -5.60
N ARG A 8 -13.67 -4.91 -4.89
CA ARG A 8 -14.02 -5.46 -3.57
C ARG A 8 -14.10 -4.43 -2.44
N GLY A 9 -13.66 -3.19 -2.64
CA GLY A 9 -13.54 -2.21 -1.56
C GLY A 9 -12.41 -2.58 -0.60
N TRP A 10 -12.64 -2.51 0.72
CA TRP A 10 -11.63 -2.85 1.71
C TRP A 10 -11.36 -4.36 1.74
N VAL A 11 -10.26 -4.77 1.11
CA VAL A 11 -9.78 -6.16 1.13
C VAL A 11 -9.13 -6.47 2.47
N HIS A 12 -8.38 -5.50 3.02
CA HIS A 12 -7.81 -5.61 4.36
C HIS A 12 -7.59 -4.24 4.99
N GLN A 13 -8.18 -4.03 6.16
CA GLN A 13 -7.96 -2.85 6.97
C GLN A 13 -6.92 -3.13 8.07
N PRO A 14 -5.94 -2.23 8.28
CA PRO A 14 -5.09 -2.25 9.47
C PRO A 14 -5.90 -2.27 10.76
N THR A 15 -5.41 -2.94 11.80
CA THR A 15 -5.82 -2.59 13.16
C THR A 15 -5.22 -1.23 13.56
N GLU A 16 -5.82 -0.60 14.56
CA GLU A 16 -5.34 0.67 15.12
C GLU A 16 -3.90 0.54 15.64
N ASP A 17 -3.57 -0.57 16.31
CA ASP A 17 -2.21 -0.82 16.81
C ASP A 17 -1.18 -0.89 15.70
N VAL A 18 -1.52 -1.54 14.59
CA VAL A 18 -0.62 -1.57 13.43
C VAL A 18 -0.51 -0.18 12.81
N ALA A 19 -1.60 0.59 12.74
CA ALA A 19 -1.56 1.97 12.25
C ALA A 19 -0.63 2.86 13.10
N LYS A 20 -0.68 2.74 14.43
CA LYS A 20 0.23 3.44 15.36
C LYS A 20 1.68 3.02 15.14
N LYS A 21 1.96 1.72 15.04
CA LYS A 21 3.33 1.18 14.87
C LYS A 21 4.04 1.65 13.61
N ARG A 22 3.31 1.94 12.53
CA ARG A 22 3.89 2.48 11.28
C ARG A 22 4.51 3.86 11.44
N ALA A 23 4.19 4.58 12.52
CA ALA A 23 4.77 5.87 12.84
C ALA A 23 4.72 6.88 11.68
N TYR A 24 3.63 6.89 10.90
CA TYR A 24 3.41 7.91 9.88
C TYR A 24 3.31 9.29 10.54
N LYS A 25 4.01 10.27 9.96
CA LYS A 25 3.97 11.66 10.39
C LYS A 25 3.80 12.56 9.18
N LYS A 26 2.85 13.49 9.27
CA LYS A 26 2.58 14.45 8.21
C LYS A 26 3.80 15.33 7.95
N GLY A 27 4.20 15.46 6.68
CA GLY A 27 5.34 16.28 6.26
C GLY A 27 6.70 15.56 6.35
N GLU A 28 6.73 14.33 6.86
CA GLU A 28 7.93 13.50 6.86
C GLU A 28 7.86 12.42 5.77
N TRP A 29 9.03 11.95 5.34
CA TRP A 29 9.12 10.85 4.40
C TRP A 29 8.70 9.54 5.05
N THR A 30 7.85 8.79 4.35
CA THR A 30 7.42 7.45 4.75
C THR A 30 7.86 6.45 3.69
N GLU A 31 8.49 5.36 4.13
CA GLU A 31 8.88 4.27 3.25
C GLU A 31 7.68 3.33 3.02
N LEU A 32 7.38 3.07 1.74
CA LEU A 32 6.40 2.07 1.32
C LEU A 32 7.14 0.94 0.61
N GLU A 33 7.04 -0.27 1.15
CA GLU A 33 7.52 -1.50 0.50
C GLU A 33 6.31 -2.38 0.17
N LEU A 34 6.24 -2.83 -1.09
CA LEU A 34 5.22 -3.76 -1.56
C LEU A 34 5.89 -4.94 -2.24
N THR A 35 5.53 -6.15 -1.79
CA THR A 35 5.94 -7.42 -2.40
C THR A 35 4.69 -8.13 -2.88
N ALA A 36 4.62 -8.42 -4.19
CA ALA A 36 3.55 -9.21 -4.79
C ALA A 36 4.15 -10.43 -5.49
N LYS A 37 3.90 -11.63 -4.96
CA LYS A 37 4.37 -12.91 -5.50
C LYS A 37 3.19 -13.84 -5.74
N GLY A 38 2.72 -13.91 -6.98
CA GLY A 38 1.47 -14.61 -7.29
C GLY A 38 0.30 -13.95 -6.54
N GLY A 39 -0.41 -14.71 -5.72
CA GLY A 39 -1.49 -14.19 -4.87
C GLY A 39 -1.03 -13.68 -3.50
N ASP A 40 0.25 -13.83 -3.15
CA ASP A 40 0.77 -13.39 -1.86
C ASP A 40 1.21 -11.93 -1.94
N ILE A 41 0.57 -11.07 -1.15
CA ILE A 41 0.83 -9.63 -1.13
C ILE A 41 1.23 -9.22 0.27
N THR A 42 2.37 -8.56 0.41
CA THR A 42 2.80 -7.93 1.65
C THR A 42 3.03 -6.45 1.42
N VAL A 43 2.40 -5.62 2.25
CA VAL A 43 2.61 -4.17 2.28
C VAL A 43 3.26 -3.81 3.60
N LYS A 44 4.37 -3.07 3.57
CA LYS A 44 4.99 -2.48 4.75
C LYS A 44 5.05 -0.97 4.64
N ILE A 45 4.91 -0.32 5.78
CA ILE A 45 5.08 1.13 5.92
C ILE A 45 6.11 1.34 7.03
N ASN A 46 7.21 2.04 6.73
CA ASN A 46 8.33 2.24 7.65
C ASN A 46 8.80 0.91 8.28
N GLY A 47 8.97 -0.13 7.47
CA GLY A 47 9.35 -1.48 7.90
C GLY A 47 8.27 -2.30 8.62
N VAL A 48 7.15 -1.70 9.04
CA VAL A 48 6.06 -2.40 9.75
C VAL A 48 5.08 -3.03 8.77
N VAL A 49 4.83 -4.33 8.92
CA VAL A 49 3.83 -5.06 8.11
C VAL A 49 2.45 -4.44 8.34
N SER A 50 1.98 -3.78 7.28
CA SER A 50 0.72 -3.07 7.25
C SER A 50 -0.43 -3.99 6.86
N THR A 51 -0.17 -4.89 5.92
CA THR A 51 -1.16 -5.81 5.37
C THR A 51 -0.43 -7.01 4.79
N LYS A 52 -0.99 -8.21 4.99
CA LYS A 52 -0.55 -9.44 4.36
C LYS A 52 -1.78 -10.17 3.83
N LEU A 53 -1.77 -10.50 2.54
CA LEU A 53 -2.74 -11.38 1.91
C LEU A 53 -2.02 -12.66 1.50
N THR A 54 -2.74 -13.78 1.59
CA THR A 54 -2.24 -15.10 1.20
C THR A 54 -3.15 -15.64 0.12
N ASN A 55 -2.59 -16.05 -1.02
CA ASN A 55 -3.31 -16.62 -2.17
C ASN A 55 -4.53 -15.77 -2.61
N ASP A 56 -4.36 -14.45 -2.69
CA ASP A 56 -5.38 -13.53 -3.17
C ASP A 56 -5.71 -13.79 -4.65
N LYS A 57 -7.00 -13.66 -5.01
CA LYS A 57 -7.52 -13.95 -6.34
C LYS A 57 -7.54 -12.73 -7.29
N SER A 58 -6.88 -11.63 -6.93
CA SER A 58 -6.82 -10.44 -7.78
C SER A 58 -6.07 -10.68 -9.11
N ARG A 59 -6.14 -9.68 -9.99
CA ARG A 59 -5.38 -9.61 -11.24
C ARG A 59 -3.89 -9.74 -10.94
N ARG A 60 -3.18 -10.48 -11.78
CA ARG A 60 -1.75 -10.79 -11.59
C ARG A 60 -0.80 -9.87 -12.34
N ASP A 61 -1.34 -9.10 -13.29
CA ASP A 61 -0.60 -8.14 -14.10
C ASP A 61 -1.37 -6.81 -14.20
N GLY A 62 -0.64 -5.76 -14.56
CA GLY A 62 -1.17 -4.42 -14.71
C GLY A 62 -0.08 -3.36 -14.69
N HIS A 63 -0.51 -2.09 -14.63
CA HIS A 63 0.38 -0.94 -14.53
C HIS A 63 0.49 -0.47 -13.07
N ILE A 64 1.62 0.14 -12.75
CA ILE A 64 1.79 0.88 -11.48
C ILE A 64 1.36 2.32 -11.73
N GLY A 65 0.40 2.79 -10.92
CA GLY A 65 -0.05 4.18 -10.91
C GLY A 65 0.10 4.79 -9.53
N LEU A 66 0.44 6.08 -9.50
CA LEU A 66 0.42 6.89 -8.28
C LEU A 66 -0.88 7.68 -8.27
N GLN A 67 -1.75 7.39 -7.29
CA GLN A 67 -3.05 8.04 -7.18
C GLN A 67 -3.03 9.15 -6.14
N LEU A 68 -3.59 10.30 -6.53
CA LEU A 68 -4.01 11.35 -5.62
C LEU A 68 -5.54 11.28 -5.46
N HIS A 69 -6.05 11.25 -4.24
CA HIS A 69 -7.49 11.15 -4.02
C HIS A 69 -8.18 12.49 -4.35
N GLY A 70 -9.13 12.46 -5.28
CA GLY A 70 -9.93 13.65 -5.61
C GLY A 70 -10.83 14.10 -4.46
N GLY A 71 -11.22 15.38 -4.47
CA GLY A 71 -12.14 15.95 -3.47
C GLY A 71 -11.48 16.38 -2.16
N GLN A 72 -10.14 16.35 -2.07
CA GLN A 72 -9.39 16.80 -0.91
C GLN A 72 -8.28 17.77 -1.32
N VAL A 73 -8.03 18.80 -0.51
CA VAL A 73 -6.83 19.63 -0.65
C VAL A 73 -5.66 18.86 -0.08
N MET A 74 -4.85 18.28 -0.97
CA MET A 74 -3.72 17.44 -0.58
C MET A 74 -2.48 17.73 -1.42
N HIS A 75 -1.32 17.61 -0.78
CA HIS A 75 0.00 17.66 -1.39
C HIS A 75 0.68 16.33 -1.11
N VAL A 76 1.17 15.65 -2.16
CA VAL A 76 1.92 14.40 -2.03
C VAL A 76 3.16 14.50 -2.89
N GLU A 77 4.30 14.15 -2.31
CA GLU A 77 5.59 14.05 -2.99
C GLU A 77 6.03 12.59 -3.03
N TYR A 78 6.67 12.18 -4.12
CA TYR A 78 7.23 10.84 -4.27
C TYR A 78 8.72 10.94 -4.61
N LYS A 79 9.53 10.06 -4.03
CA LYS A 79 10.96 9.94 -4.35
C LYS A 79 11.41 8.49 -4.26
N ASN A 80 12.55 8.18 -4.88
CA ASN A 80 13.20 6.87 -4.80
C ASN A 80 12.31 5.67 -5.21
N ILE A 81 11.41 5.87 -6.18
CA ILE A 81 10.57 4.79 -6.69
C ILE A 81 11.44 3.80 -7.45
N ARG A 82 11.41 2.53 -7.04
CA ARG A 82 12.17 1.44 -7.64
C ARG A 82 11.26 0.23 -7.82
N ILE A 83 11.48 -0.51 -8.89
CA ILE A 83 10.79 -1.77 -9.18
C ILE A 83 11.82 -2.84 -9.53
N LYS A 84 11.57 -4.06 -9.06
CA LYS A 84 12.36 -5.25 -9.38
C LYS A 84 11.41 -6.44 -9.53
N SER A 85 11.59 -7.23 -10.58
CA SER A 85 10.91 -8.52 -10.73
C SER A 85 11.40 -9.53 -9.70
N LEU A 86 10.51 -10.43 -9.27
CA LEU A 86 10.76 -11.47 -8.25
C LEU A 86 10.90 -12.86 -8.86
#